data_AF-M3HNS2-F1
#
_entry.id   AF-M3HNS2-F1
#
_cell.length_a   1.000
_cell.length_b   1.000
_cell.length_c   1.000
_cell.angle_alpha   90.00
_cell.angle_beta   90.00
_cell.angle_gamma   90.00
#
_symmetry.space_group_name_H-M   'P 1'
#
loop_
_entity.id
_entity.type
_entity.pdbx_description
1 polymer ?
#
loop_
_entity_poly.entity_id
_entity_poly.type
_entity_poly.pdbx_seq_one_letter_code
_entity_poly.pdbx_strand_id
1 'polypeptide(L)'
;MIPIFLGILTKRYLPKNAVELAKPLKILSGFIFITFLLIALLANYQIFLKVIHRVFLYVFIMNTTGFLLGYYFAKLVRLDERDARCISIETGIQNSGLGLVLIFAFFGGQGSMAIIAAVWGIWHGLAGVSLAWFWSRRRIPF
;
A
#
# COMPACT_ATOMS: atom_id res chain seq x y z
N MET A 1 -9.00 -12.26 7.68
CA MET A 1 -8.35 -12.90 8.85
C MET A 1 -7.99 -14.36 8.59
N ILE A 2 -8.92 -15.19 8.12
CA ILE A 2 -8.68 -16.63 7.83
C ILE A 2 -7.37 -16.87 7.04
N PRO A 3 -7.06 -16.18 5.92
CA PRO A 3 -5.85 -16.46 5.15
C PRO A 3 -4.54 -16.15 5.91
N ILE A 4 -4.56 -15.11 6.74
CA ILE A 4 -3.40 -14.73 7.56
C ILE A 4 -3.14 -15.80 8.62
N PHE A 5 -4.20 -16.26 9.29
CA PHE A 5 -4.09 -17.30 10.30
C PHE A 5 -3.56 -18.61 9.72
N LEU A 6 -4.08 -19.02 8.56
CA LEU A 6 -3.57 -20.18 7.83
C LEU A 6 -2.09 -20.01 7.45
N GLY A 7 -1.69 -18.84 6.94
CA GLY A 7 -0.28 -18.56 6.63
C GLY A 7 0.64 -18.66 7.84
N ILE A 8 0.19 -18.20 9.01
CA ILE A 8 0.93 -18.33 10.28
C ILE A 8 1.05 -19.81 10.69
N LEU A 9 -0.03 -20.59 10.57
CA LEU A 9 -0.01 -22.02 10.86
C LEU A 9 0.92 -22.77 9.90
N THR A 10 0.86 -22.49 8.60
CA THR A 10 1.78 -23.09 7.61
C THR A 10 3.23 -22.76 7.93
N LYS A 11 3.53 -21.51 8.31
CA LYS A 11 4.89 -21.14 8.75
C LYS A 11 5.34 -21.90 10.00
N ARG A 12 4.42 -22.19 10.93
CA ARG A 12 4.70 -22.92 12.18
C ARG A 12 4.89 -24.42 11.96
N TYR A 13 4.02 -25.06 11.19
CA TYR A 13 3.98 -26.52 11.04
C TYR A 13 4.70 -27.04 9.80
N LEU A 14 4.83 -26.24 8.73
CA LEU A 14 5.52 -26.59 7.49
C LEU A 14 6.50 -25.49 7.06
N PRO A 15 7.57 -25.22 7.85
CA PRO A 15 8.47 -24.10 7.60
C PRO A 15 9.21 -24.19 6.25
N LYS A 16 9.56 -25.40 5.79
CA LYS A 16 10.21 -25.61 4.48
C LYS A 16 9.29 -25.15 3.33
N ASN A 17 8.05 -25.65 3.32
CA ASN A 17 7.04 -25.24 2.34
C ASN A 17 6.74 -23.74 2.42
N ALA A 18 6.70 -23.16 3.62
CA ALA A 18 6.45 -21.73 3.78
C ALA A 18 7.54 -20.86 3.12
N VAL A 19 8.81 -21.27 3.21
CA VAL A 19 9.94 -20.57 2.56
C VAL A 19 9.86 -20.73 1.04
N GLU A 20 9.61 -21.95 0.56
CA GLU A 20 9.49 -22.22 -0.88
C GLU A 20 8.31 -21.49 -1.52
N LEU A 21 7.17 -21.40 -0.82
CA LEU A 21 5.97 -20.73 -1.31
C LEU A 21 6.03 -19.21 -1.17
N ALA A 22 6.87 -18.64 -0.29
CA ALA A 22 6.89 -17.20 -0.04
C ALA A 22 7.18 -16.37 -1.31
N LYS A 23 8.20 -16.78 -2.08
CA LYS A 23 8.60 -16.09 -3.32
C LYS A 23 7.52 -16.16 -4.41
N PRO A 24 7.01 -17.33 -4.83
CA PRO A 24 5.97 -17.40 -5.85
C PRO A 24 4.67 -16.73 -5.41
N LEU A 25 4.26 -16.85 -4.14
CA LEU A 25 3.05 -16.18 -3.64
C LEU A 25 3.19 -14.66 -3.66
N LYS A 26 4.37 -14.11 -3.32
CA LYS A 26 4.63 -12.66 -3.42
C LYS A 26 4.51 -12.17 -4.86
N ILE A 27 5.10 -12.90 -5.82
CA ILE A 27 5.04 -12.55 -7.25
C ILE A 27 3.60 -12.65 -7.75
N LEU A 28 2.90 -13.75 -7.43
CA LEU A 28 1.51 -13.97 -7.79
C LEU A 28 0.60 -12.87 -7.25
N SER A 29 0.75 -12.50 -5.97
CA SER A 29 -0.03 -11.43 -5.34
C SER A 29 0.21 -10.08 -6.03
N GLY A 30 1.47 -9.75 -6.34
CA GLY A 30 1.80 -8.53 -7.08
C GLY A 30 1.20 -8.53 -8.49
N PHE A 31 1.29 -9.66 -9.21
CA PHE A 31 0.72 -9.81 -10.54
C PHE A 31 -0.80 -9.66 -10.54
N ILE A 32 -1.50 -10.34 -9.61
CA ILE A 32 -2.95 -10.23 -9.45
C ILE A 32 -3.34 -8.79 -9.16
N PHE A 33 -2.62 -8.12 -8.24
CA PHE A 33 -2.90 -6.74 -7.89
C PHE A 33 -2.76 -5.81 -9.11
N ILE A 34 -1.63 -5.87 -9.83
CA ILE A 34 -1.39 -5.06 -11.04
C ILE A 34 -2.44 -5.36 -12.12
N THR A 35 -2.78 -6.62 -12.34
CA THR A 35 -3.81 -7.02 -13.31
C THR A 35 -5.17 -6.41 -12.95
N PHE A 36 -5.55 -6.45 -11.67
CA PHE A 36 -6.79 -5.85 -11.19
C PHE A 36 -6.82 -4.33 -11.42
N LEU A 37 -5.70 -3.64 -11.16
CA LEU A 37 -5.55 -2.21 -11.41
C LEU A 37 -5.74 -1.87 -12.89
N LEU A 38 -5.09 -2.62 -13.78
CA LEU A 38 -5.18 -2.41 -15.22
C LEU A 38 -6.60 -2.64 -15.74
N ILE A 39 -7.26 -3.71 -15.30
CA ILE A 39 -8.65 -3.99 -15.69
C ILE A 39 -9.58 -2.87 -15.22
N ALA A 40 -9.46 -2.45 -13.96
CA ALA A 40 -10.29 -1.37 -13.40
C ALA A 40 -10.10 -0.04 -14.15
N LEU A 41 -8.85 0.28 -14.52
CA LEU A 41 -8.51 1.51 -15.25
C LEU A 41 -8.99 1.47 -16.71
N LEU A 42 -8.80 0.35 -17.42
CA LEU A 42 -9.24 0.18 -18.80
C LEU A 42 -10.77 0.19 -18.91
N ALA A 43 -11.48 -0.49 -18.00
CA ALA A 43 -12.94 -0.51 -17.98
C ALA A 43 -13.57 0.87 -17.70
N ASN A 44 -12.83 1.78 -17.05
CA ASN A 44 -13.35 3.08 -16.61
C ASN A 44 -12.53 4.26 -17.14
N TYR A 45 -11.82 4.09 -18.26
CA TYR A 45 -10.83 5.06 -18.75
C TYR A 45 -11.37 6.49 -18.96
N GLN A 46 -12.59 6.62 -19.48
CA GLN A 46 -13.23 7.93 -19.68
C GLN A 46 -13.54 8.66 -18.36
N ILE A 47 -13.93 7.90 -17.33
CA ILE A 47 -14.18 8.44 -15.99
C ILE A 47 -12.84 8.83 -15.37
N PHE A 48 -11.82 7.97 -15.51
CA PHE A 48 -10.46 8.20 -15.01
C PHE A 48 -9.93 9.57 -15.46
N LEU A 49 -9.96 9.89 -16.75
CA LEU A 49 -9.45 11.16 -17.27
C LEU A 49 -10.15 12.39 -16.68
N LYS A 50 -11.42 12.28 -16.32
CA LYS A 50 -12.20 13.39 -15.73
C LYS A 50 -11.94 13.59 -14.23
N VAL A 51 -11.50 12.55 -13.52
CA VAL A 51 -11.38 12.59 -12.05
C VAL A 51 -9.94 12.54 -11.57
N ILE A 52 -8.99 12.08 -12.40
CA ILE A 52 -7.60 11.80 -12.00
C ILE A 52 -6.92 12.98 -11.30
N HIS A 53 -7.09 14.20 -11.81
CA HIS A 53 -6.46 15.38 -11.22
C HIS A 53 -6.94 15.66 -9.79
N ARG A 54 -8.23 15.47 -9.50
CA ARG A 54 -8.81 15.68 -8.16
C ARG A 54 -8.43 14.52 -7.24
N VAL A 55 -8.58 13.29 -7.74
CA VAL A 55 -8.27 12.07 -7.00
C VAL A 55 -6.80 12.05 -6.59
N PHE A 56 -5.90 12.37 -7.52
CA PHE A 56 -4.47 12.44 -7.26
C PHE A 56 -4.16 13.47 -6.17
N LEU A 57 -4.76 14.66 -6.21
CA LEU A 57 -4.56 15.67 -5.17
C LEU A 57 -4.97 15.16 -3.78
N TYR A 58 -6.14 14.52 -3.66
CA TYR A 58 -6.59 13.97 -2.38
C TYR A 58 -5.69 12.84 -1.88
N VAL A 59 -5.32 11.94 -2.78
CA VAL A 59 -4.40 10.83 -2.49
C VAL A 59 -3.04 11.35 -2.05
N PHE A 60 -2.50 12.36 -2.74
CA PHE A 60 -1.25 13.02 -2.41
C PHE A 60 -1.32 13.62 -1.01
N ILE A 61 -2.33 14.45 -0.73
CA ILE A 61 -2.48 15.12 0.57
C ILE A 61 -2.63 14.09 1.68
N MET A 62 -3.48 13.07 1.51
CA MET A 62 -3.72 12.04 2.51
C MET A 62 -2.42 11.27 2.83
N ASN A 63 -1.68 10.88 1.79
CA ASN A 63 -0.47 10.07 1.93
C ASN A 63 0.70 10.89 2.52
N THR A 64 0.91 12.12 2.05
CA THR A 64 1.87 13.06 2.63
C THR A 64 1.55 13.36 4.10
N THR A 65 0.27 13.58 4.42
CA THR A 65 -0.16 13.79 5.81
C THR A 65 0.11 12.55 6.66
N GLY A 66 -0.16 11.34 6.15
CA GLY A 66 0.16 10.10 6.84
C GLY A 66 1.66 9.95 7.13
N PHE A 67 2.53 10.23 6.14
CA PHE A 67 3.98 10.19 6.35
C PHE A 67 4.44 11.21 7.40
N LEU A 68 3.98 12.46 7.29
CA LEU A 68 4.38 13.53 8.20
C LEU A 68 3.87 13.28 9.61
N LEU A 69 2.58 12.95 9.77
CA LEU A 69 2.00 12.66 11.07
C LEU A 69 2.67 11.46 11.72
N GLY A 70 2.90 10.37 11.00
CA GLY A 70 3.60 9.20 11.53
C GLY A 70 5.01 9.55 12.03
N TYR A 71 5.77 10.31 11.24
CA TYR A 71 7.12 10.75 11.61
C TYR A 71 7.11 11.66 12.84
N TYR A 72 6.34 12.75 12.80
CA TYR A 72 6.32 13.73 13.89
C TYR A 72 5.68 13.19 15.16
N PHE A 73 4.68 12.33 15.05
CA PHE A 73 4.12 11.64 16.21
C PHE A 73 5.18 10.77 16.89
N ALA A 74 5.95 9.99 16.13
CA ALA A 74 7.05 9.20 16.67
C ALA A 74 8.13 10.08 17.34
N LYS A 75 8.45 11.25 16.75
CA LYS A 75 9.37 12.22 17.38
C LYS A 75 8.78 12.85 18.65
N LEU A 76 7.48 13.14 18.70
CA LEU A 76 6.79 13.67 19.89
C LEU A 76 6.85 12.69 21.06
N VAL A 77 6.71 11.39 20.80
CA VAL A 77 6.88 10.35 21.82
C VAL A 77 8.35 9.94 22.05
N ARG A 78 9.31 10.72 21.52
CA ARG A 78 10.76 10.58 21.72
C ARG A 78 11.36 9.26 21.22
N LEU A 79 10.81 8.69 20.16
CA LEU A 79 11.43 7.56 19.48
C LEU A 79 12.68 7.98 18.71
N ASP A 80 13.57 7.00 18.50
CA ASP A 80 14.78 7.18 17.72
C ASP A 80 14.45 7.46 16.24
N GLU A 81 15.44 7.87 15.46
CA GLU A 81 15.22 8.19 14.05
C GLU A 81 14.82 6.95 13.22
N ARG A 82 15.25 5.76 13.63
CA ARG A 82 14.94 4.52 12.93
C ARG A 82 13.45 4.17 13.05
N ASP A 83 12.92 4.20 14.27
CA ASP A 83 11.53 3.93 14.57
C ASP A 83 10.63 5.04 14.01
N ALA A 84 11.06 6.30 14.05
CA ALA A 84 10.30 7.40 13.46
C ALA A 84 10.14 7.25 11.93
N ARG A 85 11.20 6.84 11.22
CA ARG A 85 11.12 6.52 9.78
C ARG A 85 10.22 5.31 9.51
N CYS A 86 10.31 4.29 10.36
CA CYS A 86 9.46 3.09 10.26
C CYS A 86 7.97 3.46 10.41
N ILE A 87 7.62 4.15 11.49
CA ILE A 87 6.23 4.57 11.78
C ILE A 87 5.71 5.50 10.69
N SER A 88 6.53 6.41 10.16
CA SER A 88 6.14 7.25 9.02
C SER A 88 5.73 6.41 7.81
N ILE A 89 6.55 5.43 7.41
CA ILE A 89 6.25 4.55 6.27
C ILE A 89 5.00 3.71 6.54
N GLU A 90 4.90 3.08 7.71
CA GLU A 90 3.74 2.26 8.10
C GLU A 90 2.43 3.07 8.17
N THR A 91 2.50 4.36 8.51
CA THR A 91 1.32 5.23 8.56
C THR A 91 0.93 5.76 7.18
N GLY A 92 1.92 6.10 6.36
CA GLY A 92 1.68 6.63 5.02
C GLY A 92 1.28 5.55 4.02
N ILE A 93 1.97 4.41 4.02
CA ILE A 93 1.64 3.26 3.16
C ILE A 93 0.48 2.50 3.78
N GLN A 94 -0.57 2.28 3.00
CA GLN A 94 -1.77 1.59 3.44
C GLN A 94 -2.09 0.42 2.51
N ASN A 95 -2.98 -0.47 2.95
CA ASN A 95 -3.36 -1.64 2.18
C ASN A 95 -4.44 -1.28 1.12
N SER A 96 -4.00 -0.83 -0.04
CA SER A 96 -4.89 -0.54 -1.18
C SER A 96 -5.55 -1.76 -1.78
N GLY A 97 -4.94 -2.94 -1.67
CA GLY A 97 -5.55 -4.19 -2.11
C GLY A 97 -6.84 -4.51 -1.35
N LEU A 98 -6.82 -4.34 -0.02
CA LEU A 98 -8.01 -4.51 0.80
C LEU A 98 -9.11 -3.50 0.43
N GLY A 99 -8.74 -2.24 0.19
CA GLY A 99 -9.70 -1.22 -0.27
C GLY A 99 -10.39 -1.63 -1.58
N LEU A 100 -9.63 -2.14 -2.55
CA LEU A 100 -10.18 -2.64 -3.81
C LEU A 100 -11.14 -3.81 -3.59
N VAL A 101 -10.76 -4.80 -2.79
CA VAL A 101 -11.63 -5.94 -2.46
C VAL A 101 -12.95 -5.47 -1.83
N LEU A 102 -12.93 -4.50 -0.92
CA LEU A 102 -14.14 -3.95 -0.31
C LEU A 102 -15.04 -3.25 -1.32
N ILE A 103 -14.48 -2.51 -2.28
CA ILE A 103 -15.23 -1.84 -3.35
C ILE A 103 -15.98 -2.87 -4.21
N PHE A 104 -15.32 -3.97 -4.59
CA PHE A 104 -15.97 -5.02 -5.37
C PHE A 104 -16.98 -5.83 -4.55
N ALA A 105 -16.70 -6.10 -3.28
CA ALA A 105 -17.55 -6.90 -2.42
C ALA A 105 -18.83 -6.16 -1.97
N PHE A 106 -18.74 -4.88 -1.64
CA PHE A 106 -19.84 -4.14 -1.00
C PHE A 106 -20.43 -3.01 -1.86
N PHE A 107 -19.68 -2.50 -2.83
CA PHE A 107 -20.09 -1.37 -3.66
C PHE A 107 -20.32 -1.77 -5.13
N GLY A 108 -20.45 -3.08 -5.39
CA GLY A 108 -20.70 -3.62 -6.73
C GLY A 108 -19.60 -3.31 -7.74
N GLY A 109 -18.38 -3.01 -7.27
CA GLY A 109 -17.27 -2.65 -8.15
C GLY A 109 -17.44 -1.29 -8.83
N GLN A 110 -18.10 -0.33 -8.17
CA GLN A 110 -18.34 1.00 -8.75
C GLN A 110 -17.04 1.61 -9.32
N GLY A 111 -17.06 1.90 -10.62
CA GLY A 111 -15.87 2.28 -11.39
C GLY A 111 -15.11 3.49 -10.83
N SER A 112 -15.82 4.51 -10.35
CA SER A 112 -15.22 5.70 -9.71
C SER A 112 -14.42 5.36 -8.46
N MET A 113 -14.94 4.50 -7.59
CA MET A 113 -14.22 4.07 -6.38
C MET A 113 -13.03 3.18 -6.72
N ALA A 114 -13.21 2.26 -7.68
CA ALA A 114 -12.14 1.38 -8.15
C ALA A 114 -10.96 2.17 -8.74
N ILE A 115 -11.25 3.23 -9.51
CA ILE A 115 -10.22 4.16 -10.00
C ILE A 115 -9.48 4.84 -8.84
N ILE A 116 -10.20 5.32 -7.81
CA ILE A 116 -9.57 5.96 -6.65
C ILE A 116 -8.63 4.99 -5.95
N ALA A 117 -9.10 3.78 -5.65
CA ALA A 117 -8.27 2.75 -5.02
C ALA A 117 -7.06 2.38 -5.90
N ALA A 118 -7.22 2.41 -7.22
CA ALA A 118 -6.14 2.09 -8.15
C ALA A 118 -5.06 3.15 -8.21
N VAL A 119 -5.44 4.42 -8.39
CA VAL A 119 -4.53 5.56 -8.39
C VAL A 119 -3.83 5.68 -7.04
N TRP A 120 -4.58 5.50 -5.97
CA TRP A 120 -4.04 5.46 -4.62
C TRP A 120 -2.98 4.38 -4.47
N GLY A 121 -3.29 3.14 -4.89
CA GLY A 121 -2.38 2.00 -4.89
C GLY A 121 -1.04 2.25 -5.56
N ILE A 122 -1.08 2.85 -6.75
CA ILE A 122 0.13 3.20 -7.51
C ILE A 122 0.90 4.31 -6.81
N TRP A 123 0.21 5.38 -6.40
CA TRP A 123 0.83 6.55 -5.81
C TRP A 123 1.55 6.24 -4.49
N HIS A 124 0.89 5.62 -3.51
CA HIS A 124 1.50 5.40 -2.20
C HIS A 124 2.68 4.43 -2.27
N GLY A 125 2.67 3.50 -3.22
CA GLY A 125 3.79 2.61 -3.51
C GLY A 125 5.00 3.38 -4.07
N LEU A 126 4.78 4.27 -5.05
CA LEU A 126 5.82 5.15 -5.57
C LEU A 126 6.35 6.10 -4.49
N ALA A 127 5.47 6.78 -3.78
CA ALA A 127 5.83 7.71 -2.72
C ALA A 127 6.62 7.03 -1.58
N GLY A 128 6.19 5.83 -1.17
CA GLY A 128 6.87 5.02 -0.19
C GLY A 128 8.28 4.60 -0.61
N VAL A 129 8.44 4.12 -1.85
CA VAL A 129 9.76 3.77 -2.41
C VAL A 129 10.65 5.02 -2.53
N SER A 130 10.11 6.15 -2.99
CA SER A 130 10.85 7.41 -3.09
C SER A 130 11.32 7.90 -1.72
N LEU A 131 10.46 7.85 -0.71
CA LEU A 131 10.81 8.24 0.66
C LEU A 131 11.85 7.29 1.28
N ALA A 132 11.67 5.98 1.10
CA ALA A 132 12.63 4.97 1.54
C ALA A 132 14.01 5.15 0.87
N TRP A 133 14.03 5.46 -0.42
CA TRP A 133 15.25 5.75 -1.17
C TRP A 133 15.91 7.07 -0.73
N PHE A 134 15.12 8.09 -0.43
CA PHE A 134 15.64 9.34 0.13
C PHE A 134 16.31 9.12 1.48
N TRP A 135 15.73 8.31 2.35
CA TRP A 135 16.30 7.99 3.66
C TRP A 135 17.44 6.98 3.61
N SER A 136 17.48 6.06 2.64
CA SER A 136 18.61 5.13 2.49
C SER A 136 19.92 5.84 2.18
N ARG A 137 19.84 7.04 1.59
CA ARG A 137 20.98 7.93 1.32
C ARG A 137 21.43 8.74 2.54
N ARG A 138 20.67 8.76 3.64
CA ARG A 138 20.98 9.54 4.85
C ARG A 138 21.33 8.61 6.00
N ARG A 139 22.56 8.72 6.51
CA ARG A 139 22.98 8.00 7.73
C ARG A 139 22.03 8.34 8.87
N ILE A 140 21.61 7.31 9.60
CA ILE A 140 20.81 7.47 10.82
C ILE A 140 21.77 8.10 11.84
N PRO A 141 21.49 9.31 12.37
CA PRO A 141 22.27 9.84 13.48
C PRO A 141 22.05 8.90 14.67
N PHE A 142 23.15 8.33 15.16
CA PHE A 142 23.19 7.55 16.39
C PHE A 142 22.88 8.43 17.59
#